data_AF-A0A932WTL8-F1
#
_entry.id   AF-A0A932WTL8-F1
#
_cell.length_a   1.000
_cell.length_b   1.000
_cell.length_c   1.000
_cell.angle_alpha   90.00
_cell.angle_beta   90.00
_cell.angle_gamma   90.00
#
_symmetry.space_group_name_H-M   'P 1'
#
loop_
_entity.id
_entity.type
_entity.pdbx_description
1 polymer ?
#
loop_
_entity_poly.entity_id
_entity_poly.type
_entity_poly.pdbx_seq_one_letter_code
_entity_poly.pdbx_strand_id
1 'polypeptide(L)'
;MRDPSAIPPCDPFVDRGAGSPRTLVLHADDFGMNEAVTNGILEGFRRGLLTSTSVLANAPNCARALARWKELQSAFAADALPSCQSRRLLSDSVSHFDLGIHLNLTQGRPLTGQKYPVELLDARGLFPGVAALGRRLLIGGWRFRSSLELELKAQIEVLLDHGISPTHLNAHQYVDLLPVVASLIPPLLVRYAIPVARVPWERNLTQATLLRRFEPLNWCLGQVKRIFAFRHLLALGRKGIPHPAGYFGTSHAGRIDLAQMLLFIHAARSGLTEIGMHPGCPVPSEETTVDGEGWYDPLAALRPKELALLTSPELPLMLEMHQIRLGRLSELAAPRSLSAAA
;
A
#
# COMPACT_ATOMS: atom_id res chain seq x y z
N MET A 1 27.34 -3.06 -32.65
CA MET A 1 26.06 -2.33 -32.73
C MET A 1 25.26 -2.66 -31.48
N ARG A 2 24.96 -1.67 -30.63
CA ARG A 2 24.08 -1.86 -29.46
C ARG A 2 22.65 -1.57 -29.91
N ASP A 3 21.74 -2.47 -29.56
CA ASP A 3 20.31 -2.38 -29.84
C ASP A 3 19.72 -1.10 -29.21
N PRO A 4 19.18 -0.16 -30.00
CA PRO A 4 18.59 1.08 -29.51
C PRO A 4 17.22 0.90 -28.82
N SER A 5 16.67 -0.31 -28.78
CA SER A 5 15.38 -0.64 -28.14
C SER A 5 15.51 -1.22 -26.73
N ALA A 6 16.73 -1.44 -26.23
CA ALA A 6 16.95 -1.94 -24.88
C ALA A 6 16.66 -0.84 -23.83
N ILE A 7 15.56 -0.99 -23.10
CA ILE A 7 15.29 -0.24 -21.87
C ILE A 7 16.49 -0.43 -20.93
N PRO A 8 17.21 0.63 -20.53
CA PRO A 8 18.37 0.46 -19.67
C PRO A 8 17.92 -0.10 -18.31
N PRO A 9 18.69 -1.01 -17.69
CA PRO A 9 18.37 -1.50 -16.35
C PRO A 9 18.24 -0.31 -15.40
N CYS A 10 17.14 -0.26 -14.64
CA CYS A 10 16.94 0.71 -13.58
C CYS A 10 18.03 0.52 -12.54
N ASP A 11 19.08 1.34 -12.59
CA ASP A 11 20.11 1.40 -11.56
C ASP A 11 19.56 2.11 -10.32
N PRO A 12 19.43 1.44 -9.17
CA PRO A 12 18.87 2.03 -7.95
C PRO A 12 19.75 3.11 -7.30
N PHE A 13 20.93 3.39 -7.86
CA PHE A 13 21.94 4.31 -7.34
C PHE A 13 22.21 5.54 -8.20
N VAL A 14 21.63 5.68 -9.40
CA VAL A 14 21.84 6.86 -10.24
C VAL A 14 20.90 8.00 -9.81
N ASP A 15 21.48 9.03 -9.20
CA ASP A 15 20.81 10.28 -8.85
C ASP A 15 20.52 11.09 -10.12
N ARG A 16 19.30 10.97 -10.64
CA ARG A 16 18.85 11.82 -11.76
C ARG A 16 18.40 13.17 -11.20
N GLY A 17 19.37 14.07 -11.05
CA GLY A 17 19.27 15.55 -11.14
C GLY A 17 18.20 16.28 -10.31
N ALA A 18 18.64 17.31 -9.59
CA ALA A 18 17.81 18.43 -9.17
C ALA A 18 17.12 19.05 -10.40
N GLY A 19 15.81 18.87 -10.53
CA GLY A 19 15.02 19.44 -11.65
C GLY A 19 13.78 18.65 -12.06
N SER A 20 13.60 17.39 -11.66
CA SER A 20 12.32 16.68 -11.89
C SER A 20 11.30 17.07 -10.81
N PRO A 21 10.02 17.34 -11.16
CA PRO A 21 8.98 17.53 -10.16
C PRO A 21 8.90 16.31 -9.23
N ARG A 22 8.81 16.57 -7.92
CA ARG A 22 8.64 15.52 -6.92
C ARG A 22 7.19 15.08 -6.96
N THR A 23 6.96 13.83 -7.33
CA THR A 23 5.63 13.26 -7.41
C THR A 23 5.34 12.48 -6.14
N LEU A 24 4.22 12.77 -5.52
CA LEU A 24 3.80 12.13 -4.27
C LEU A 24 2.51 11.34 -4.48
N VAL A 25 2.53 10.10 -4.01
CA VAL A 25 1.33 9.26 -3.85
C VAL A 25 1.01 9.19 -2.38
N LEU A 26 -0.15 9.75 -2.00
CA LEU A 26 -0.74 9.53 -0.69
C LEU A 26 -1.61 8.27 -0.76
N HIS A 27 -1.12 7.20 -0.14
CA HIS A 27 -1.72 5.88 -0.20
C HIS A 27 -2.33 5.50 1.15
N ALA A 28 -3.58 5.05 1.17
CA ALA A 28 -4.21 4.52 2.38
C ALA A 28 -4.25 2.98 2.40
N ASP A 29 -3.67 2.38 3.44
CA ASP A 29 -3.73 0.94 3.70
C ASP A 29 -5.06 0.56 4.38
N ASP A 30 -5.37 -0.74 4.40
CA ASP A 30 -6.51 -1.36 5.11
C ASP A 30 -7.93 -1.07 4.58
N PHE A 31 -8.09 -0.69 3.31
CA PHE A 31 -9.43 -0.45 2.76
C PHE A 31 -10.30 -1.72 2.82
N GLY A 32 -11.53 -1.60 3.29
CA GLY A 32 -12.42 -2.74 3.53
C GLY A 32 -12.26 -3.45 4.88
N MET A 33 -11.30 -3.05 5.73
CA MET A 33 -11.09 -3.66 7.06
C MET A 33 -12.37 -3.64 7.92
N ASN A 34 -12.94 -2.46 8.11
CA ASN A 34 -14.18 -2.23 8.84
C ASN A 34 -14.88 -0.95 8.33
N GLU A 35 -16.01 -0.58 8.92
CA GLU A 35 -16.77 0.62 8.54
C GLU A 35 -16.00 1.92 8.73
N ALA A 36 -15.41 2.12 9.90
CA ALA A 36 -14.72 3.36 10.24
C ALA A 36 -13.50 3.61 9.34
N VAL A 37 -12.72 2.55 9.05
CA VAL A 37 -11.58 2.61 8.13
C VAL A 37 -12.05 2.88 6.71
N THR A 38 -13.05 2.13 6.22
CA THR A 38 -13.60 2.32 4.87
C THR A 38 -14.16 3.74 4.68
N ASN A 39 -14.92 4.25 5.65
CA ASN A 39 -15.45 5.60 5.64
C ASN A 39 -14.34 6.66 5.65
N GLY A 40 -13.36 6.52 6.53
CA GLY A 40 -12.26 7.48 6.63
C GLY A 40 -11.40 7.52 5.37
N ILE A 41 -11.11 6.37 4.76
CA ILE A 41 -10.40 6.30 3.48
C ILE A 41 -11.20 7.00 2.38
N LEU A 42 -12.49 6.69 2.23
CA LEU A 42 -13.34 7.35 1.24
C LEU A 42 -13.43 8.87 1.47
N GLU A 43 -13.48 9.31 2.73
CA GLU A 43 -13.47 10.74 3.06
C GLU A 43 -12.14 11.40 2.70
N GLY A 44 -11.02 10.70 2.94
CA GLY A 44 -9.69 11.13 2.50
C GLY A 44 -9.56 11.28 0.97
N PHE A 45 -10.38 10.60 0.17
CA PHE A 45 -10.50 10.88 -1.27
C PHE A 45 -11.46 12.04 -1.56
N ARG A 46 -12.67 12.01 -0.96
CA ARG A 46 -13.75 12.98 -1.23
C ARG A 46 -13.36 14.40 -0.87
N ARG A 47 -12.76 14.60 0.29
CA ARG A 47 -12.37 15.92 0.81
C ARG A 47 -10.87 16.11 0.95
N GLY A 48 -10.11 15.02 0.98
CA GLY A 48 -8.67 15.07 1.12
C GLY A 48 -7.91 14.81 -0.17
N LEU A 49 -6.61 14.55 0.00
CA LEU A 49 -5.64 14.40 -1.09
C LEU A 49 -5.22 12.94 -1.34
N LEU A 50 -5.98 11.95 -0.85
CA LEU A 50 -5.66 10.55 -1.17
C LEU A 50 -5.70 10.32 -2.67
N THR A 51 -4.81 9.45 -3.10
CA THR A 51 -4.48 9.20 -4.50
C THR A 51 -4.57 7.71 -4.83
N SER A 52 -4.33 6.90 -3.81
CA SER A 52 -4.23 5.46 -3.91
C SER A 52 -4.75 4.80 -2.63
N THR A 53 -5.29 3.59 -2.74
CA THR A 53 -5.60 2.72 -1.62
C THR A 53 -5.53 1.26 -2.04
N SER A 54 -5.44 0.34 -1.09
CA SER A 54 -5.41 -1.10 -1.34
C SER A 54 -6.41 -1.85 -0.47
N VAL A 55 -7.20 -2.74 -1.06
CA VAL A 55 -8.30 -3.44 -0.37
C VAL A 55 -7.85 -4.75 0.27
N LEU A 56 -8.33 -5.02 1.48
CA LEU A 56 -8.25 -6.32 2.14
C LEU A 56 -9.39 -7.22 1.64
N ALA A 57 -9.09 -8.15 0.75
CA ALA A 57 -10.10 -8.97 0.08
C ALA A 57 -10.89 -9.90 1.02
N ASN A 58 -10.27 -10.33 2.12
CA ASN A 58 -10.90 -11.21 3.11
C ASN A 58 -11.50 -10.46 4.31
N ALA A 59 -11.54 -9.12 4.27
CA ALA A 59 -12.07 -8.31 5.34
C ALA A 59 -13.61 -8.20 5.30
N PRO A 60 -14.27 -8.06 6.46
CA PRO A 60 -15.74 -8.07 6.55
C PRO A 60 -16.40 -6.91 5.78
N ASN A 61 -15.70 -5.79 5.57
CA ASN A 61 -16.25 -4.66 4.80
C ASN A 61 -15.83 -4.63 3.34
N CYS A 62 -15.13 -5.66 2.82
CA CYS A 62 -14.59 -5.66 1.46
C CYS A 62 -15.66 -5.38 0.40
N ALA A 63 -16.76 -6.15 0.38
CA ALA A 63 -17.81 -6.00 -0.63
C ALA A 63 -18.41 -4.57 -0.64
N ARG A 64 -18.67 -4.00 0.53
CA ARG A 64 -19.19 -2.63 0.67
C ARG A 64 -18.15 -1.59 0.24
N ALA A 65 -16.88 -1.80 0.57
CA ALA A 65 -15.78 -0.95 0.15
C ALA A 65 -15.64 -0.92 -1.38
N LEU A 66 -15.72 -2.07 -2.06
CA LEU A 66 -15.66 -2.16 -3.52
C LEU A 66 -16.87 -1.52 -4.21
N ALA A 67 -18.07 -1.65 -3.65
CA ALA A 67 -19.25 -0.96 -4.17
C ALA A 67 -19.09 0.57 -4.10
N ARG A 68 -18.68 1.09 -2.93
CA ARG A 68 -18.49 2.53 -2.71
C ARG A 68 -17.27 3.09 -3.44
N TRP A 69 -16.29 2.26 -3.77
CA TRP A 69 -15.19 2.63 -4.64
C TRP A 69 -15.68 3.00 -6.04
N LYS A 70 -16.61 2.22 -6.61
CA LYS A 70 -17.20 2.54 -7.93
C LYS A 70 -17.94 3.87 -7.91
N GLU A 71 -18.70 4.14 -6.85
CA GLU A 71 -19.36 5.44 -6.65
C GLU A 71 -18.36 6.60 -6.56
N LEU A 72 -17.28 6.42 -5.79
CA LEU A 72 -16.21 7.41 -5.65
C LEU A 72 -15.56 7.73 -7.00
N GLN A 73 -15.23 6.70 -7.80
CA GLN A 73 -14.62 6.88 -9.12
C GLN A 73 -15.55 7.62 -10.08
N SER A 74 -16.85 7.27 -10.08
CA SER A 74 -17.86 7.98 -10.89
C SER A 74 -17.99 9.45 -10.49
N ALA A 75 -18.01 9.74 -9.18
CA ALA A 75 -18.07 11.12 -8.67
C ALA A 75 -16.79 11.92 -8.99
N PHE A 76 -15.62 11.29 -8.95
CA PHE A 76 -14.37 11.92 -9.37
C PHE A 76 -14.35 12.21 -10.87
N ALA A 77 -14.77 11.25 -11.71
CA ALA A 77 -14.86 11.43 -13.16
C ALA A 77 -15.84 12.54 -13.58
N ALA A 78 -16.91 12.74 -12.79
CA ALA A 78 -17.86 13.83 -12.95
C ALA A 78 -17.40 15.16 -12.33
N ASP A 79 -16.17 15.23 -11.81
CA ASP A 79 -15.60 16.42 -11.16
C ASP A 79 -16.45 16.93 -9.98
N ALA A 80 -17.12 16.00 -9.29
CA ALA A 80 -18.11 16.29 -8.25
C ALA A 80 -17.56 16.14 -6.81
N LEU A 81 -16.26 15.84 -6.65
CA LEU A 81 -15.66 15.71 -5.33
C LEU A 81 -15.28 17.08 -4.76
N PRO A 82 -15.56 17.35 -3.47
CA PRO A 82 -15.11 18.57 -2.80
C PRO A 82 -13.59 18.82 -2.91
N SER A 83 -12.78 17.76 -2.95
CA SER A 83 -11.33 17.85 -3.06
C SER A 83 -10.81 18.33 -4.42
N CYS A 84 -11.64 18.37 -5.47
CA CYS A 84 -11.21 18.72 -6.83
C CYS A 84 -10.52 20.09 -6.90
N GLN A 85 -10.98 21.09 -6.13
CA GLN A 85 -10.34 22.41 -6.12
C GLN A 85 -8.92 22.35 -5.55
N SER A 86 -8.73 21.74 -4.38
CA SER A 86 -7.41 21.58 -3.75
C SER A 86 -6.45 20.75 -4.62
N ARG A 87 -6.96 19.77 -5.35
CA ARG A 87 -6.18 18.91 -6.26
C ARG A 87 -5.64 19.67 -7.47
N ARG A 88 -6.39 20.64 -8.02
CA ARG A 88 -5.91 21.47 -9.15
C ARG A 88 -4.69 22.32 -8.80
N LEU A 89 -4.59 22.79 -7.55
CA LEU A 89 -3.41 23.50 -7.05
C LEU A 89 -2.14 22.64 -7.16
N LEU A 90 -2.28 21.31 -7.07
CA LEU A 90 -1.18 20.35 -7.04
C LEU A 90 -0.92 19.68 -8.39
N SER A 91 -1.45 20.26 -9.48
CA SER A 91 -1.36 19.67 -10.82
C SER A 91 -1.79 18.19 -10.86
N ASP A 92 -2.78 17.83 -10.03
CA ASP A 92 -3.30 16.47 -9.99
C ASP A 92 -3.94 16.13 -11.34
N SER A 93 -3.58 14.96 -11.85
CA SER A 93 -4.09 14.45 -13.11
C SER A 93 -5.59 14.14 -12.97
N VAL A 94 -6.39 14.47 -14.00
CA VAL A 94 -7.80 14.06 -14.14
C VAL A 94 -7.99 12.55 -14.37
N SER A 95 -6.97 11.74 -14.05
CA SER A 95 -6.98 10.28 -14.09
C SER A 95 -7.62 9.69 -12.84
N HIS A 96 -8.26 8.53 -13.00
CA HIS A 96 -8.84 7.72 -11.92
C HIS A 96 -7.92 7.54 -10.69
N PHE A 97 -8.51 7.32 -9.52
CA PHE A 97 -7.75 6.91 -8.34
C PHE A 97 -7.25 5.48 -8.47
N ASP A 98 -6.14 5.17 -7.81
CA ASP A 98 -5.57 3.82 -7.79
C ASP A 98 -6.24 2.94 -6.73
N LEU A 99 -6.69 1.76 -7.14
CA LEU A 99 -7.08 0.68 -6.23
C LEU A 99 -6.17 -0.53 -6.44
N GLY A 100 -5.46 -0.91 -5.39
CA GLY A 100 -4.62 -2.09 -5.35
C GLY A 100 -5.22 -3.21 -4.51
N ILE A 101 -4.51 -4.33 -4.50
CA ILE A 101 -4.76 -5.46 -3.59
C ILE A 101 -3.84 -5.36 -2.37
N HIS A 102 -4.42 -5.41 -1.17
CA HIS A 102 -3.70 -5.50 0.10
C HIS A 102 -3.72 -6.95 0.59
N LEU A 103 -2.72 -7.72 0.16
CA LEU A 103 -2.66 -9.15 0.49
C LEU A 103 -2.54 -9.36 2.00
N ASN A 104 -3.27 -10.33 2.52
CA ASN A 104 -3.36 -10.57 3.97
C ASN A 104 -3.21 -12.05 4.29
N LEU A 105 -2.40 -12.35 5.31
CA LEU A 105 -2.22 -13.71 5.85
C LEU A 105 -2.21 -13.69 7.38
N THR A 106 -2.62 -12.59 8.02
CA THR A 106 -2.43 -12.36 9.45
C THR A 106 -3.71 -12.10 10.22
N GLN A 107 -4.78 -11.62 9.59
CA GLN A 107 -6.07 -11.37 10.24
C GLN A 107 -7.26 -11.95 9.48
N GLY A 108 -8.28 -12.42 10.20
CA GLY A 108 -9.46 -13.02 9.59
C GLY A 108 -9.28 -14.47 9.16
N ARG A 109 -10.22 -14.96 8.35
CA ARG A 109 -10.19 -16.31 7.76
C ARG A 109 -9.56 -16.29 6.36
N PRO A 110 -8.90 -17.38 5.94
CA PRO A 110 -8.50 -17.55 4.54
C PRO A 110 -9.72 -17.69 3.64
N LEU A 111 -9.69 -17.08 2.45
CA LEU A 111 -10.75 -17.22 1.45
C LEU A 111 -10.84 -18.65 0.89
N THR A 112 -9.73 -19.39 0.92
CA THR A 112 -9.64 -20.76 0.44
C THR A 112 -10.21 -21.81 1.41
N GLY A 113 -10.68 -21.38 2.59
CA GLY A 113 -11.37 -22.23 3.56
C GLY A 113 -10.57 -23.48 3.94
N GLN A 114 -11.18 -24.66 3.82
CA GLN A 114 -10.56 -25.94 4.19
C GLN A 114 -9.33 -26.32 3.35
N LYS A 115 -9.10 -25.66 2.20
CA LYS A 115 -7.89 -25.88 1.39
C LYS A 115 -6.66 -25.19 1.98
N TYR A 116 -6.86 -24.26 2.92
CA TYR A 116 -5.77 -23.58 3.59
C TYR A 116 -5.16 -24.48 4.69
N PRO A 117 -3.83 -24.52 4.88
CA PRO A 117 -3.20 -25.43 5.82
C PRO A 117 -3.55 -25.09 7.27
N VAL A 118 -4.10 -26.05 8.01
CA VAL A 118 -4.46 -25.87 9.42
C VAL A 118 -3.26 -25.54 10.30
N GLU A 119 -2.06 -25.99 9.91
CA GLU A 119 -0.80 -25.69 10.62
C GLU A 119 -0.43 -24.20 10.54
N LEU A 120 -0.97 -23.48 9.56
CA LEU A 120 -0.80 -22.04 9.41
C LEU A 120 -1.93 -21.23 10.08
N LEU A 121 -2.93 -21.87 10.68
CA LEU A 121 -4.07 -21.23 11.36
C LEU A 121 -4.01 -21.35 12.89
N ASP A 122 -4.74 -20.51 13.61
CA ASP A 122 -4.97 -20.65 15.05
C ASP A 122 -5.99 -21.77 15.34
N ALA A 123 -6.26 -22.03 16.63
CA ALA A 123 -7.21 -23.07 17.03
C ALA A 123 -8.67 -22.81 16.59
N ARG A 124 -8.99 -21.57 16.17
CA ARG A 124 -10.32 -21.16 15.67
C ARG A 124 -10.39 -21.18 14.13
N GLY A 125 -9.32 -21.59 13.46
CA GLY A 125 -9.20 -21.56 12.00
C GLY A 125 -9.01 -20.16 11.44
N LEU A 126 -8.47 -19.23 12.23
CA LEU A 126 -8.16 -17.86 11.83
C LEU A 126 -6.66 -17.73 11.52
N PHE A 127 -6.29 -16.69 10.79
CA PHE A 127 -4.89 -16.32 10.67
C PHE A 127 -4.30 -15.94 12.05
N PRO A 128 -3.04 -16.30 12.34
CA PRO A 128 -2.52 -16.28 13.71
C PRO A 128 -1.82 -14.96 14.09
N GLY A 129 -1.91 -13.91 13.27
CA GLY A 129 -1.11 -12.70 13.38
C GLY A 129 0.32 -12.84 12.82
N VAL A 130 0.96 -11.70 12.53
CA VAL A 130 2.27 -11.64 11.84
C VAL A 130 3.40 -12.39 12.56
N ALA A 131 3.46 -12.31 13.90
CA ALA A 131 4.53 -12.94 14.67
C ALA A 131 4.47 -14.47 14.61
N ALA A 132 3.27 -15.05 14.83
CA ALA A 132 3.07 -16.49 14.80
C ALA A 132 3.16 -17.03 13.36
N LEU A 133 2.62 -16.31 12.36
CA LEU A 133 2.78 -16.65 10.96
C LEU A 133 4.27 -16.68 10.56
N GLY A 134 5.02 -15.63 10.91
CA GLY A 134 6.45 -15.54 10.63
C GLY A 134 7.22 -16.73 11.19
N ARG A 135 6.99 -17.09 12.47
CA ARG A 135 7.60 -18.28 13.08
C ARG A 135 7.27 -19.57 12.34
N ARG A 136 6.00 -19.77 11.96
CA ARG A 136 5.55 -20.98 11.23
C ARG A 136 6.18 -21.07 9.85
N LEU A 137 6.28 -19.96 9.13
CA LEU A 137 6.90 -19.92 7.80
C LEU A 137 8.42 -20.06 7.85
N LEU A 138 9.09 -19.67 8.94
CA LEU A 138 10.52 -19.93 9.14
C LEU A 138 10.83 -21.42 9.33
N ILE A 139 9.97 -22.17 10.02
CA ILE A 139 10.20 -23.59 10.37
C ILE A 139 9.89 -24.55 9.19
N GLY A 140 9.15 -24.10 8.17
CA GLY A 140 8.82 -24.96 7.03
C GLY A 140 7.93 -24.32 5.97
N GLY A 141 7.96 -23.00 5.82
CA GLY A 141 7.01 -22.25 4.98
C GLY A 141 6.95 -22.73 3.52
N TRP A 142 8.07 -23.19 2.97
CA TRP A 142 8.15 -23.69 1.59
C TRP A 142 7.25 -24.91 1.32
N ARG A 143 6.96 -25.74 2.34
CA ARG A 143 6.00 -26.86 2.23
C ARG A 143 4.60 -26.36 1.86
N PHE A 144 4.26 -25.15 2.28
CA PHE A 144 2.93 -24.57 2.08
C PHE A 144 2.87 -23.61 0.89
N ARG A 145 3.94 -23.51 0.09
CA ARG A 145 4.04 -22.53 -1.00
C ARG A 145 2.82 -22.57 -1.93
N SER A 146 2.36 -23.76 -2.32
CA SER A 146 1.21 -23.91 -3.24
C SER A 146 -0.11 -23.46 -2.61
N SER A 147 -0.34 -23.76 -1.32
CA SER A 147 -1.55 -23.33 -0.61
C SER A 147 -1.55 -21.82 -0.34
N LEU A 148 -0.38 -21.25 -0.02
CA LEU A 148 -0.21 -19.79 0.08
C LEU A 148 -0.49 -19.13 -1.28
N GLU A 149 0.06 -19.67 -2.37
CA GLU A 149 -0.21 -19.18 -3.72
C GLU A 149 -1.71 -19.21 -4.05
N LEU A 150 -2.42 -20.30 -3.70
CA LEU A 150 -3.86 -20.40 -3.91
C LEU A 150 -4.64 -19.33 -3.14
N GLU A 151 -4.27 -19.07 -1.88
CA GLU A 151 -4.91 -18.02 -1.06
C GLU A 151 -4.67 -16.62 -1.63
N LEU A 152 -3.44 -16.29 -2.00
CA LEU A 152 -3.13 -14.98 -2.58
C LEU A 152 -3.84 -14.77 -3.93
N LYS A 153 -3.98 -15.83 -4.74
CA LYS A 153 -4.80 -15.80 -5.97
C LYS A 153 -6.26 -15.51 -5.65
N ALA A 154 -6.86 -16.22 -4.71
CA ALA A 154 -8.24 -16.01 -4.31
C ALA A 154 -8.49 -14.56 -3.86
N GLN A 155 -7.55 -13.96 -3.12
CA GLN A 155 -7.65 -12.56 -2.70
C GLN A 155 -7.59 -11.57 -3.87
N ILE A 156 -6.73 -11.81 -4.86
CA ILE A 156 -6.67 -10.98 -6.08
C ILE A 156 -7.96 -11.15 -6.90
N GLU A 157 -8.44 -12.37 -7.03
CA GLU A 157 -9.62 -12.73 -7.83
C GLU A 157 -10.90 -12.09 -7.29
N VAL A 158 -11.01 -11.83 -5.98
CA VAL A 158 -12.12 -11.03 -5.41
C VAL A 158 -12.28 -9.67 -6.12
N LEU A 159 -11.19 -8.96 -6.42
CA LEU A 159 -11.30 -7.67 -7.13
C LEU A 159 -11.75 -7.88 -8.58
N LEU A 160 -11.22 -8.92 -9.24
CA LEU A 160 -11.55 -9.24 -10.63
C LEU A 160 -13.01 -9.62 -10.79
N ASP A 161 -13.56 -10.39 -9.85
CA ASP A 161 -14.98 -10.75 -9.79
C ASP A 161 -15.88 -9.53 -9.63
N HIS A 162 -15.36 -8.44 -9.04
CA HIS A 162 -16.04 -7.14 -8.97
C HIS A 162 -15.77 -6.25 -10.19
N GLY A 163 -15.09 -6.74 -11.22
CA GLY A 163 -14.74 -5.99 -12.43
C GLY A 163 -13.61 -4.96 -12.23
N ILE A 164 -12.79 -5.13 -11.19
CA ILE A 164 -11.71 -4.21 -10.83
C ILE A 164 -10.37 -4.90 -11.08
N SER A 165 -9.57 -4.34 -11.99
CA SER A 165 -8.17 -4.75 -12.15
C SER A 165 -7.28 -3.98 -11.18
N PRO A 166 -6.57 -4.64 -10.24
CA PRO A 166 -5.72 -3.94 -9.28
C PRO A 166 -4.56 -3.22 -9.97
N THR A 167 -4.35 -1.94 -9.64
CA THR A 167 -3.26 -1.14 -10.24
C THR A 167 -1.91 -1.39 -9.58
N HIS A 168 -1.91 -1.94 -8.36
CA HIS A 168 -0.70 -2.28 -7.64
C HIS A 168 -0.97 -3.36 -6.58
N LEU A 169 0.11 -3.91 -6.04
CA LEU A 169 0.09 -4.90 -4.97
C LEU A 169 0.95 -4.42 -3.80
N ASN A 170 0.40 -4.52 -2.60
CA ASN A 170 1.10 -4.42 -1.33
C ASN A 170 0.52 -5.50 -0.37
N ALA A 171 0.96 -5.51 0.89
CA ALA A 171 0.46 -6.50 1.84
C ALA A 171 0.32 -5.96 3.27
N HIS A 172 -0.71 -6.44 3.96
CA HIS A 172 -0.99 -6.13 5.34
C HIS A 172 0.13 -6.65 6.23
N GLN A 173 0.62 -5.79 7.12
CA GLN A 173 1.73 -6.08 8.03
C GLN A 173 3.01 -6.58 7.32
N TYR A 174 3.18 -6.22 6.04
CA TYR A 174 4.37 -6.54 5.23
C TYR A 174 4.64 -8.04 5.06
N VAL A 175 3.59 -8.88 5.01
CA VAL A 175 3.76 -10.34 4.82
C VAL A 175 4.40 -10.70 3.49
N ASP A 176 4.33 -9.83 2.49
CA ASP A 176 5.01 -9.90 1.19
C ASP A 176 6.54 -9.92 1.30
N LEU A 177 7.09 -9.49 2.44
CA LEU A 177 8.53 -9.54 2.73
C LEU A 177 9.00 -10.92 3.20
N LEU A 178 8.11 -11.79 3.66
CA LEU A 178 8.47 -13.12 4.14
C LEU A 178 8.97 -13.99 2.97
N PRO A 179 10.10 -14.71 3.07
CA PRO A 179 10.78 -15.31 1.90
C PRO A 179 9.90 -16.15 0.97
N VAL A 180 9.06 -17.02 1.52
CA VAL A 180 8.17 -17.87 0.72
C VAL A 180 7.10 -17.03 0.02
N VAL A 181 6.54 -16.01 0.68
CA VAL A 181 5.53 -15.12 0.12
C VAL A 181 6.15 -14.19 -0.93
N ALA A 182 7.31 -13.60 -0.64
CA ALA A 182 8.09 -12.79 -1.56
C ALA A 182 8.39 -13.53 -2.88
N SER A 183 8.61 -14.85 -2.82
CA SER A 183 8.82 -15.68 -4.01
C SER A 183 7.59 -15.81 -4.92
N LEU A 184 6.40 -15.60 -4.35
CA LEU A 184 5.11 -15.68 -5.04
C LEU A 184 4.70 -14.35 -5.68
N ILE A 185 5.24 -13.21 -5.22
CA ILE A 185 4.82 -11.89 -5.71
C ILE A 185 5.08 -11.71 -7.22
N PRO A 186 6.29 -11.92 -7.77
CA PRO A 186 6.52 -11.75 -9.20
C PRO A 186 5.61 -12.59 -10.13
N PRO A 187 5.41 -13.90 -9.92
CA PRO A 187 4.51 -14.66 -10.79
C PRO A 187 3.04 -14.23 -10.66
N LEU A 188 2.60 -13.75 -9.48
CA LEU A 188 1.26 -13.21 -9.32
C LEU A 188 1.08 -11.90 -10.10
N LEU A 189 2.03 -10.97 -9.99
CA LEU A 189 2.01 -9.71 -10.74
C LEU A 189 1.90 -9.95 -12.25
N VAL A 190 2.72 -10.87 -12.78
CA VAL A 190 2.67 -11.26 -14.20
C VAL A 190 1.33 -11.89 -14.56
N ARG A 191 0.87 -12.87 -13.78
CA ARG A 191 -0.37 -13.63 -14.05
C ARG A 191 -1.60 -12.73 -14.12
N TYR A 192 -1.70 -11.76 -13.22
CA TYR A 192 -2.86 -10.87 -13.11
C TYR A 192 -2.63 -9.50 -13.75
N ALA A 193 -1.52 -9.32 -14.48
CA ALA A 193 -1.13 -8.07 -15.13
C ALA A 193 -1.16 -6.85 -14.18
N ILE A 194 -0.75 -7.06 -12.92
CA ILE A 194 -0.65 -6.01 -11.91
C ILE A 194 0.68 -5.29 -12.14
N PRO A 195 0.66 -4.01 -12.55
CA PRO A 195 1.85 -3.37 -13.12
C PRO A 195 2.88 -2.93 -12.07
N VAL A 196 2.46 -2.75 -10.81
CA VAL A 196 3.30 -2.13 -9.77
C VAL A 196 3.23 -2.94 -8.49
N ALA A 197 4.36 -3.03 -7.79
CA ALA A 197 4.40 -3.51 -6.41
C ALA A 197 5.03 -2.48 -5.48
N ARG A 198 4.47 -2.34 -4.28
CA ARG A 198 5.07 -1.52 -3.21
C ARG A 198 6.41 -2.12 -2.81
N VAL A 199 7.37 -1.25 -2.51
CA VAL A 199 8.59 -1.62 -1.81
C VAL A 199 8.67 -0.82 -0.52
N PRO A 200 8.41 -1.43 0.66
CA PRO A 200 8.39 -0.72 1.93
C PRO A 200 9.81 -0.48 2.47
N TRP A 201 10.70 0.06 1.65
CA TRP A 201 12.09 0.37 2.02
C TRP A 201 12.29 1.87 2.23
N GLU A 202 12.33 2.28 3.50
CA GLU A 202 12.44 3.69 3.90
C GLU A 202 13.91 4.15 3.87
N ARG A 203 14.29 4.80 2.75
CA ARG A 203 15.60 5.42 2.55
C ARG A 203 15.80 6.60 3.51
N ASN A 204 17.04 6.84 3.94
CA ASN A 204 17.46 8.04 4.69
C ASN A 204 16.72 8.32 6.02
N LEU A 205 15.97 7.35 6.56
CA LEU A 205 15.13 7.52 7.76
C LEU A 205 15.87 7.35 9.09
N THR A 206 17.20 7.20 9.10
CA THR A 206 17.98 7.21 10.36
C THR A 206 17.76 8.51 11.15
N GLN A 207 17.45 9.62 10.45
CA GLN A 207 17.12 10.91 11.07
C GLN A 207 15.69 10.98 11.67
N ALA A 208 14.70 10.28 11.10
CA ALA A 208 13.31 10.37 11.58
C ALA A 208 12.94 9.32 12.64
N THR A 209 13.61 8.16 12.63
CA THR A 209 13.26 7.04 13.53
C THR A 209 13.88 7.17 14.93
N LEU A 210 14.96 7.96 15.09
CA LEU A 210 15.67 8.09 16.37
C LEU A 210 14.98 9.07 17.35
N LEU A 211 14.01 9.86 16.91
CA LEU A 211 13.46 10.98 17.70
C LEU A 211 12.14 10.69 18.43
N ARG A 212 11.59 9.47 18.38
CA ARG A 212 10.41 9.10 19.17
C ARG A 212 10.55 7.70 19.79
N ARG A 213 10.91 7.67 21.08
CA ARG A 213 11.02 6.49 21.97
C ARG A 213 11.81 5.32 21.37
N PHE A 214 13.12 5.33 21.62
CA PHE A 214 13.98 4.17 21.34
C PHE A 214 13.58 2.98 22.20
N GLU A 215 12.91 2.00 21.60
CA GLU A 215 12.68 0.67 22.18
C GLU A 215 13.59 -0.35 21.47
N PRO A 216 14.58 -0.93 22.17
CA PRO A 216 15.61 -1.76 21.52
C PRO A 216 15.05 -2.92 20.69
N LEU A 217 14.00 -3.59 21.17
CA LEU A 217 13.39 -4.72 20.46
C LEU A 217 12.68 -4.29 19.17
N ASN A 218 11.90 -3.22 19.23
CA ASN A 218 11.22 -2.65 18.06
C ASN A 218 12.21 -2.07 17.05
N TRP A 219 13.32 -1.52 17.53
CA TRP A 219 14.42 -1.09 16.66
C TRP A 219 15.08 -2.27 15.93
N CYS A 220 15.41 -3.36 16.64
CA CYS A 220 15.97 -4.57 16.05
C CYS A 220 15.02 -5.18 15.00
N LEU A 221 13.73 -5.32 15.33
CA LEU A 221 12.71 -5.79 14.38
C LEU A 221 12.62 -4.86 13.15
N GLY A 222 12.74 -3.55 13.35
CA GLY A 222 12.84 -2.56 12.28
C GLY A 222 14.04 -2.80 11.36
N GLN A 223 15.22 -3.13 11.90
CA GLN A 223 16.40 -3.47 11.09
C GLN A 223 16.20 -4.76 10.29
N VAL A 224 15.61 -5.79 10.91
CA VAL A 224 15.27 -7.04 10.22
C VAL A 224 14.32 -6.74 9.05
N LYS A 225 13.25 -5.99 9.28
CA LYS A 225 12.31 -5.55 8.23
C LYS A 225 13.02 -4.79 7.11
N ARG A 226 13.96 -3.89 7.44
CA ARG A 226 14.77 -3.16 6.44
C ARG A 226 15.59 -4.09 5.56
N ILE A 227 16.20 -5.15 6.12
CA ILE A 227 16.94 -6.15 5.34
C ILE A 227 16.02 -6.87 4.37
N PHE A 228 14.85 -7.34 4.83
CA PHE A 228 13.88 -8.01 3.96
C PHE A 228 13.32 -7.07 2.88
N ALA A 229 13.00 -5.82 3.24
CA ALA A 229 12.56 -4.81 2.27
C ALA A 229 13.63 -4.50 1.21
N PHE A 230 14.90 -4.44 1.59
CA PHE A 230 16.00 -4.26 0.64
C PHE A 230 16.18 -5.48 -0.28
N ARG A 231 16.06 -6.70 0.26
CA ARG A 231 16.07 -7.92 -0.57
C ARG A 231 14.90 -7.94 -1.55
N HIS A 232 13.72 -7.50 -1.11
CA HIS A 232 12.52 -7.38 -1.93
C HIS A 232 12.73 -6.36 -3.06
N LEU A 233 13.28 -5.18 -2.75
CA LEU A 233 13.69 -4.17 -3.75
C LEU A 233 14.59 -4.77 -4.83
N LEU A 234 15.67 -5.46 -4.43
CA LEU A 234 16.59 -6.09 -5.39
C LEU A 234 15.91 -7.17 -6.22
N ALA A 235 14.99 -7.94 -5.64
CA ALA A 235 14.26 -9.00 -6.35
C ALA A 235 13.31 -8.42 -7.41
N LEU A 236 12.57 -7.36 -7.08
CA LEU A 236 11.70 -6.68 -8.04
C LEU A 236 12.51 -5.98 -9.14
N GLY A 237 13.58 -5.26 -8.78
CA GLY A 237 14.45 -4.57 -9.73
C GLY A 237 15.11 -5.52 -10.75
N ARG A 238 15.61 -6.69 -10.30
CA ARG A 238 16.17 -7.72 -11.20
C ARG A 238 15.15 -8.29 -12.19
N LYS A 239 13.87 -8.27 -11.84
CA LYS A 239 12.77 -8.74 -12.69
C LYS A 239 12.14 -7.61 -13.51
N GLY A 240 12.66 -6.39 -13.40
CA GLY A 240 12.11 -5.22 -14.09
C GLY A 240 10.68 -4.88 -13.64
N ILE A 241 10.27 -5.27 -12.44
CA ILE A 241 8.94 -4.97 -11.91
C ILE A 241 8.92 -3.50 -11.46
N PRO A 242 8.02 -2.65 -12.00
CA PRO A 242 7.88 -1.27 -11.56
C PRO A 242 7.54 -1.15 -10.07
N HIS A 243 8.17 -0.20 -9.40
CA HIS A 243 7.93 0.14 -8.00
C HIS A 243 8.29 1.62 -7.73
N PRO A 244 7.75 2.23 -6.66
CA PRO A 244 8.10 3.61 -6.27
C PRO A 244 9.61 3.80 -6.08
N ALA A 245 10.09 5.02 -6.35
CA ALA A 245 11.49 5.40 -6.13
C ALA A 245 11.81 5.56 -4.63
N GLY A 246 10.78 5.90 -3.83
CA GLY A 246 10.84 6.00 -2.38
C GLY A 246 9.52 5.57 -1.73
N TYR A 247 9.63 5.15 -0.47
CA TYR A 247 8.50 4.82 0.39
C TYR A 247 8.72 5.38 1.79
N PHE A 248 7.66 5.90 2.41
CA PHE A 248 7.61 6.31 3.82
C PHE A 248 6.29 5.90 4.47
N GLY A 249 6.28 5.80 5.80
CA GLY A 249 5.06 5.63 6.59
C GLY A 249 5.01 4.35 7.44
N THR A 250 6.03 3.48 7.36
CA THR A 250 6.05 2.26 8.18
C THR A 250 6.17 2.58 9.67
N SER A 251 7.18 3.37 10.05
CA SER A 251 7.42 3.69 11.47
C SER A 251 6.45 4.72 12.04
N HIS A 252 5.60 5.33 11.20
CA HIS A 252 4.76 6.47 11.56
C HIS A 252 3.27 6.16 11.42
N ALA A 253 2.88 4.91 11.22
CA ALA A 253 1.50 4.50 11.02
C ALA A 253 0.53 5.06 12.09
N GLY A 254 -0.54 5.72 11.61
CA GLY A 254 -1.54 6.42 12.41
C GLY A 254 -1.07 7.75 13.01
N ARG A 255 0.15 8.20 12.73
CA ARG A 255 0.79 9.34 13.39
C ARG A 255 1.38 10.35 12.43
N ILE A 256 1.15 10.23 11.13
CA ILE A 256 1.68 11.19 10.15
C ILE A 256 0.94 12.52 10.31
N ASP A 257 1.69 13.56 10.69
CA ASP A 257 1.25 14.96 10.74
C ASP A 257 1.97 15.81 9.67
N LEU A 258 1.68 17.13 9.62
CA LEU A 258 2.33 18.07 8.70
C LEU A 258 3.87 18.09 8.85
N ALA A 259 4.39 17.97 10.08
CA ALA A 259 5.82 17.98 10.31
C ALA A 259 6.48 16.70 9.78
N GLN A 260 5.84 15.53 9.95
CA GLN A 260 6.31 14.29 9.35
C GLN A 260 6.21 14.32 7.83
N MET A 261 5.14 14.88 7.26
CA MET A 261 4.99 15.07 5.81
C MET A 261 6.15 15.91 5.25
N LEU A 262 6.48 17.02 5.92
CA LEU A 262 7.61 17.87 5.53
C LEU A 262 8.95 17.10 5.57
N LEU A 263 9.19 16.29 6.60
CA LEU A 263 10.38 15.44 6.67
C LEU A 263 10.45 14.44 5.51
N PHE A 264 9.33 13.82 5.15
CA PHE A 264 9.27 12.89 4.02
C PHE A 264 9.53 13.59 2.69
N ILE A 265 8.99 14.80 2.48
CA ILE A 265 9.24 15.61 1.29
C ILE A 265 10.72 15.95 1.14
N HIS A 266 11.42 16.28 2.23
CA HIS A 266 12.86 16.55 2.20
C HIS A 266 13.70 15.29 1.97
N ALA A 267 13.28 14.15 2.53
CA ALA A 267 13.96 12.87 2.36
C ALA A 267 13.71 12.23 0.98
N ALA A 268 12.58 12.56 0.34
CA ALA A 268 12.24 12.13 -1.01
C ALA A 268 13.25 12.70 -2.02
N ARG A 269 13.87 11.82 -2.81
CA ARG A 269 14.70 12.20 -3.96
C ARG A 269 13.83 12.46 -5.19
N SER A 270 14.42 12.58 -6.37
CA SER A 270 13.68 12.63 -7.64
C SER A 270 12.86 11.34 -7.87
N GLY A 271 11.75 11.49 -8.58
CA GLY A 271 10.84 10.40 -8.92
C GLY A 271 9.57 10.35 -8.05
N LEU A 272 8.80 9.28 -8.24
CA LEU A 272 7.55 9.03 -7.51
C LEU A 272 7.84 8.43 -6.14
N THR A 273 7.34 9.09 -5.09
CA THR A 273 7.42 8.63 -3.70
C THR A 273 6.04 8.26 -3.19
N GLU A 274 5.92 7.08 -2.58
CA GLU A 274 4.72 6.64 -1.90
C GLU A 274 4.80 6.96 -0.40
N ILE A 275 3.73 7.52 0.16
CA ILE A 275 3.54 7.65 1.61
C ILE A 275 2.36 6.76 2.01
N GLY A 276 2.65 5.68 2.74
CA GLY A 276 1.66 4.78 3.32
C GLY A 276 1.04 5.38 4.58
N MET A 277 -0.29 5.51 4.57
CA MET A 277 -1.11 6.14 5.59
C MET A 277 -2.23 5.17 6.01
N HIS A 278 -2.84 5.43 7.16
CA HIS A 278 -3.87 4.63 7.81
C HIS A 278 -5.02 5.53 8.31
N PRO A 279 -5.65 6.35 7.45
CA PRO A 279 -6.77 7.19 7.87
C PRO A 279 -8.00 6.36 8.22
N GLY A 280 -8.88 6.94 9.03
CA GLY A 280 -10.08 6.27 9.55
C GLY A 280 -10.93 7.25 10.34
N CYS A 281 -12.25 7.05 10.32
CA CYS A 281 -13.14 7.82 11.18
C CYS A 281 -12.89 7.51 12.67
N PRO A 282 -13.19 8.45 13.57
CA PRO A 282 -13.22 8.14 15.00
C PRO A 282 -14.20 6.99 15.27
N VAL A 283 -13.75 6.03 16.08
CA VAL A 283 -14.58 4.92 16.56
C VAL A 283 -14.62 5.04 18.09
N PRO A 284 -15.78 4.83 18.74
CA PRO A 284 -15.82 4.63 20.18
C PRO A 284 -14.86 3.49 20.58
N SER A 285 -14.17 3.62 21.71
CA SER A 285 -13.12 2.68 22.15
C SER A 285 -13.57 1.22 22.26
N GLU A 286 -14.88 0.97 22.33
CA GLU A 286 -15.49 -0.35 22.49
C GLU A 286 -15.76 -1.09 21.15
N GLU A 287 -15.61 -0.43 19.99
CA GLU A 287 -15.93 -1.02 18.66
C GLU A 287 -14.67 -1.46 17.86
N THR A 288 -13.51 -1.51 18.51
CA THR A 288 -12.22 -1.78 17.83
C THR A 288 -11.99 -3.26 17.51
N THR A 289 -12.79 -4.15 18.09
CA THR A 289 -12.81 -5.58 17.80
C THR A 289 -14.17 -5.97 17.20
N VAL A 290 -14.16 -6.49 15.97
CA VAL A 290 -15.32 -7.22 15.47
C VAL A 290 -15.22 -8.62 16.08
N ASP A 291 -15.87 -8.81 17.22
CA ASP A 291 -15.81 -10.05 17.98
C ASP A 291 -16.15 -11.26 17.10
N GLY A 292 -15.30 -12.29 17.17
CA GLY A 292 -15.53 -13.58 16.50
C GLY A 292 -14.90 -13.77 15.11
N GLU A 293 -14.59 -12.70 14.38
CA GLU A 293 -14.11 -12.80 12.98
C GLU A 293 -12.57 -12.72 12.84
N GLY A 294 -11.83 -12.55 13.93
CA GLY A 294 -10.36 -12.53 13.91
C GLY A 294 -9.75 -11.23 13.36
N TRP A 295 -10.51 -10.14 13.37
CA TRP A 295 -10.09 -8.80 12.98
C TRP A 295 -9.88 -7.92 14.19
N TYR A 296 -8.75 -7.19 14.21
CA TYR A 296 -8.42 -6.22 15.23
C TYR A 296 -7.67 -5.03 14.63
N ASP A 297 -7.99 -3.82 15.07
CA ASP A 297 -7.34 -2.61 14.57
C ASP A 297 -6.50 -1.93 15.66
N PRO A 298 -5.17 -2.18 15.72
CA PRO A 298 -4.31 -1.56 16.72
C PRO A 298 -4.12 -0.05 16.49
N LEU A 299 -4.56 0.47 15.34
CA LEU A 299 -4.42 1.88 14.97
C LEU A 299 -5.72 2.67 15.17
N ALA A 300 -6.83 2.05 15.60
CA ALA A 300 -8.16 2.67 15.62
C ALA A 300 -8.20 4.07 16.25
N ALA A 301 -7.55 4.25 17.41
CA ALA A 301 -7.49 5.54 18.10
C ALA A 301 -6.57 6.59 17.44
N LEU A 302 -5.69 6.15 16.54
CA LEU A 302 -4.69 6.98 15.86
C LEU A 302 -5.14 7.40 14.46
N ARG A 303 -5.90 6.55 13.76
CA ARG A 303 -6.38 6.80 12.38
C ARG A 303 -7.02 8.18 12.15
N PRO A 304 -7.82 8.75 13.09
CA PRO A 304 -8.42 10.06 12.89
C PRO A 304 -7.43 11.20 12.68
N LYS A 305 -6.20 11.07 13.19
CA LYS A 305 -5.16 12.12 13.04
C LYS A 305 -4.69 12.23 11.60
N GLU A 306 -4.49 11.09 10.94
CA GLU A 306 -4.08 11.08 9.53
C GLU A 306 -5.22 11.48 8.61
N LEU A 307 -6.47 11.13 8.95
CA LEU A 307 -7.63 11.64 8.23
C LEU A 307 -7.71 13.17 8.33
N ALA A 308 -7.53 13.72 9.54
CA ALA A 308 -7.55 15.17 9.77
C ALA A 308 -6.45 15.89 8.95
N LEU A 309 -5.24 15.32 8.87
CA LEU A 309 -4.17 15.82 8.00
C LEU A 309 -4.59 15.80 6.53
N LEU A 310 -5.13 14.68 6.04
CA LEU A 310 -5.50 14.51 4.64
C LEU A 310 -6.57 15.50 4.19
N THR A 311 -7.50 15.85 5.08
CA THR A 311 -8.60 16.79 4.82
C THR A 311 -8.29 18.22 5.26
N SER A 312 -7.06 18.51 5.69
CA SER A 312 -6.68 19.81 6.21
C SER A 312 -6.46 20.82 5.07
N PRO A 313 -6.80 22.11 5.25
CA PRO A 313 -6.49 23.14 4.26
C PRO A 313 -4.99 23.46 4.16
N GLU A 314 -4.20 23.14 5.18
CA GLU A 314 -2.75 23.40 5.23
C GLU A 314 -1.95 22.43 4.36
N LEU A 315 -2.38 21.16 4.24
CA LEU A 315 -1.66 20.16 3.47
C LEU A 315 -1.49 20.55 1.99
N PRO A 316 -2.52 20.94 1.22
CA PRO A 316 -2.33 21.35 -0.17
C PRO A 316 -1.41 22.57 -0.30
N LEU A 317 -1.50 23.55 0.60
CA LEU A 317 -0.61 24.73 0.59
C LEU A 317 0.85 24.32 0.83
N MET A 318 1.11 23.43 1.78
CA MET A 318 2.43 22.89 2.03
C MET A 318 2.98 22.17 0.79
N LEU A 319 2.18 21.30 0.16
CA LEU A 319 2.60 20.56 -1.02
C LEU A 319 2.89 21.50 -2.21
N GLU A 320 2.06 22.52 -2.41
CA GLU A 320 2.25 23.54 -3.45
C GLU A 320 3.53 24.35 -3.22
N MET A 321 3.77 24.84 -1.99
CA MET A 321 4.99 25.58 -1.63
C MET A 321 6.27 24.79 -1.92
N HIS A 322 6.21 23.46 -1.79
CA HIS A 322 7.32 22.56 -2.07
C HIS A 322 7.33 22.00 -3.50
N GLN A 323 6.48 22.54 -4.39
CA GLN A 323 6.36 22.16 -5.80
C GLN A 323 6.10 20.66 -5.96
N ILE A 324 5.30 20.08 -5.06
CA ILE A 324 4.90 18.68 -5.11
C ILE A 324 3.70 18.52 -6.04
N ARG A 325 3.80 17.55 -6.93
CA ARG A 325 2.67 17.08 -7.72
C ARG A 325 2.06 15.83 -7.09
N LEU A 326 0.73 15.70 -7.14
CA LEU A 326 0.06 14.43 -6.87
C LEU A 326 0.21 13.48 -8.07
N GLY A 327 0.66 12.25 -7.81
CA GLY A 327 0.78 11.20 -8.83
C GLY A 327 -0.07 9.99 -8.51
N ARG A 328 0.06 8.96 -9.34
CA ARG A 328 -0.55 7.64 -9.18
C ARG A 328 0.53 6.55 -9.29
N LEU A 329 0.43 5.47 -8.51
CA LEU A 329 1.30 4.32 -8.67
C LEU A 329 1.21 3.76 -10.09
N SER A 330 0.01 3.74 -10.69
CA SER A 330 -0.20 3.31 -12.06
C SER A 330 0.60 4.10 -13.12
N GLU A 331 1.07 5.31 -12.83
CA GLU A 331 1.97 6.07 -13.73
C GLU A 331 3.34 5.39 -13.91
N LEU A 332 3.72 4.50 -12.99
CA LEU A 332 4.94 3.69 -13.12
C LEU A 332 4.78 2.53 -14.11
N ALA A 333 3.55 2.18 -14.48
CA ALA A 333 3.31 1.23 -15.56
C ALA A 333 3.80 1.86 -16.87
N ALA A 334 4.67 1.17 -17.61
CA ALA A 334 5.04 1.63 -18.95
C ALA A 334 3.77 1.87 -19.78
N PRO A 335 3.70 2.94 -20.60
CA PRO A 335 2.57 3.11 -21.51
C PRO A 335 2.49 1.85 -22.36
N ARG A 336 1.35 1.14 -22.30
CA ARG A 336 1.09 0.03 -23.23
C ARG A 336 1.25 0.63 -24.62
N SER A 337 2.30 0.25 -25.34
CA SER A 337 2.35 0.50 -26.77
C SER A 337 1.08 -0.12 -27.32
N LEU A 338 0.14 0.70 -27.78
CA LEU A 338 -0.87 0.29 -28.73
C LEU A 338 -0.09 -0.10 -29.98
N SER A 339 0.48 -1.32 -29.98
CA SER A 339 0.89 -1.99 -31.18
C SER A 339 -0.37 -2.13 -31.99
N ALA A 340 -0.47 -1.30 -33.03
CA ALA A 340 -1.48 -1.37 -34.05
C ALA A 340 -1.66 -2.84 -34.46
N ALA A 341 -2.84 -3.38 -34.17
CA ALA A 341 -3.37 -4.47 -34.96
C ALA A 341 -3.74 -3.85 -36.30
N ALA A 342 -2.86 -4.01 -37.28
CA ALA A 342 -3.13 -3.88 -38.70
C ALA A 342 -3.22 -5.29 -39.29
#